data_AF-A0A7W8PIU5-F1
#
_entry.id   AF-A0A7W8PIU5-F1
#
_cell.length_a   1.000
_cell.length_b   1.000
_cell.length_c   1.000
_cell.angle_alpha   90.00
_cell.angle_beta   90.00
_cell.angle_gamma   90.00
#
_symmetry.space_group_name_H-M   'P 1'
#
loop_
_entity.id
_entity.type
_entity.pdbx_description
1 polymer ?
#
loop_
_entity_poly.entity_id
_entity_poly.type
_entity_poly.pdbx_seq_one_letter_code
_entity_poly.pdbx_strand_id
1 'polypeptide(L)'
;MADGVRLLADLMRAPVDELHPRALAGESHGQALLIHLGWIAGPQFLHQLGSARLANREETLNDLVSGRTASSAEDRDDAKTMALVQDIHESLSDVMKSAVAIGQDLDVSRALDLLDVAASRLAQTGAPAANPAHESIAQPRADAPQPEPACPGGALKTRREVGAALERIVEYFRVHEPSHPAPIFLSRIQRMLGSGFEEVMAELYPEAASLVAQLNRPQSSIK
;
A
#
# COMPACT_ATOMS: atom_id res chain seq x y z
N MET A 1 12.75 -11.76 4.73
CA MET A 1 12.40 -10.33 4.80
C MET A 1 12.67 -9.79 6.19
N ALA A 2 12.10 -10.38 7.25
CA ALA A 2 12.38 -10.00 8.64
C ALA A 2 13.87 -9.86 8.96
N ASP A 3 14.67 -10.88 8.66
CA ASP A 3 16.13 -10.84 8.86
C ASP A 3 16.81 -9.66 8.12
N GLY A 4 16.32 -9.32 6.92
CA GLY A 4 16.89 -8.23 6.13
C GLY A 4 16.57 -6.86 6.72
N VAL A 5 15.34 -6.66 7.22
CA VAL A 5 14.94 -5.41 7.89
C VAL A 5 15.69 -5.27 9.21
N ARG A 6 15.83 -6.36 9.97
CA ARG A 6 16.58 -6.38 11.22
C ARG A 6 18.07 -6.10 11.03
N LEU A 7 18.70 -6.72 10.03
CA LEU A 7 20.09 -6.41 9.65
C LEU A 7 20.27 -4.93 9.28
N LEU A 8 19.26 -4.33 8.64
CA LEU A 8 19.28 -2.93 8.27
C LEU A 8 19.09 -2.00 9.49
N ALA A 9 18.27 -2.39 10.46
CA ALA A 9 18.15 -1.70 11.75
C ALA A 9 19.47 -1.77 12.54
N ASP A 10 20.10 -2.95 12.60
CA ASP A 10 21.40 -3.15 13.24
C ASP A 10 22.49 -2.31 12.55
N LEU A 11 22.50 -2.29 11.21
CA LEU A 11 23.43 -1.47 10.43
C LEU A 11 23.24 0.02 10.75
N MET A 12 22.00 0.52 10.73
CA MET A 12 21.68 1.93 11.00
C MET A 12 21.97 2.37 12.44
N ARG A 13 22.26 1.44 13.34
CA ARG A 13 22.70 1.72 14.72
C ARG A 13 24.22 1.93 14.83
N ALA A 14 24.98 1.50 13.83
CA ALA A 14 26.42 1.72 13.76
C ALA A 14 26.74 3.22 13.57
N PRO A 15 27.92 3.70 14.03
CA PRO A 15 28.32 5.08 13.81
C PRO A 15 28.44 5.38 12.31
N VAL A 16 28.06 6.59 11.92
CA VAL A 16 28.01 7.03 10.51
C VAL A 16 29.34 6.83 9.78
N ASP A 17 30.47 6.89 10.48
CA ASP A 17 31.82 6.71 9.91
C ASP A 17 32.11 5.27 9.46
N GLU A 18 31.37 4.29 10.00
CA GLU A 18 31.46 2.86 9.68
C GLU A 18 30.42 2.43 8.64
N LEU A 19 29.49 3.31 8.28
CA LEU A 19 28.46 3.03 7.29
C LEU A 19 29.02 3.11 5.86
N HIS A 20 28.58 2.18 5.03
CA HIS A 20 28.90 2.10 3.62
C HIS A 20 27.62 2.06 2.78
N PRO A 21 27.62 2.63 1.55
CA PRO A 21 28.75 3.26 0.88
C PRO A 21 29.12 4.63 1.46
N ARG A 22 30.42 4.97 1.42
CA ARG A 22 30.91 6.28 1.87
C ARG A 22 30.55 7.35 0.84
N ALA A 23 30.09 8.51 1.31
CA ALA A 23 29.91 9.69 0.48
C ALA A 23 31.21 10.11 -0.22
N LEU A 24 31.09 10.63 -1.44
CA LEU A 24 32.20 11.21 -2.18
C LEU A 24 32.62 12.56 -1.55
N ALA A 25 33.81 13.04 -1.89
CA ALA A 25 34.31 14.31 -1.37
C ALA A 25 33.35 15.47 -1.73
N GLY A 26 32.69 16.04 -0.72
CA GLY A 26 31.70 17.13 -0.88
C GLY A 26 30.23 16.70 -0.81
N GLU A 27 29.94 15.40 -0.72
CA GLU A 27 28.58 14.88 -0.54
C GLU A 27 28.22 14.68 0.93
N SER A 28 26.93 14.83 1.26
CA SER A 28 26.42 14.47 2.59
C SER A 28 26.34 12.95 2.71
N HIS A 29 26.99 12.39 3.73
CA HIS A 29 26.93 10.94 4.02
C HIS A 29 25.48 10.45 4.22
N GLY A 30 24.64 11.27 4.85
CA GLY A 30 23.21 10.95 5.00
C GLY A 30 22.46 10.86 3.66
N GLN A 31 22.80 11.72 2.69
CA GLN A 31 22.18 11.68 1.36
C GLN A 31 22.60 10.46 0.56
N ALA A 32 23.88 10.05 0.64
CA ALA A 32 24.37 8.84 -0.01
C ALA A 32 23.65 7.59 0.53
N LEU A 33 23.41 7.52 1.84
CA LEU A 33 22.64 6.43 2.46
C LEU A 33 21.16 6.46 2.06
N LEU A 34 20.53 7.64 1.98
CA LEU A 34 19.11 7.78 1.60
C LEU A 34 18.82 7.19 0.22
N ILE A 35 19.74 7.27 -0.74
CA ILE A 35 19.55 6.70 -2.08
C ILE A 35 19.28 5.19 -2.00
N HIS A 36 19.94 4.51 -1.06
CA HIS A 36 19.80 3.07 -0.88
C HIS A 36 18.63 2.71 0.06
N LEU A 37 18.36 3.54 1.07
CA LEU A 37 17.26 3.35 2.01
C LEU A 37 15.89 3.72 1.42
N GLY A 38 15.86 4.61 0.42
CA GLY A 38 14.64 5.10 -0.21
C GLY A 38 13.79 3.99 -0.85
N TRP A 39 14.39 2.83 -1.15
CA TRP A 39 13.63 1.65 -1.59
C TRP A 39 12.60 1.19 -0.56
N ILE A 40 12.93 1.26 0.75
CA ILE A 40 12.05 0.81 1.86
C ILE A 40 10.85 1.75 2.03
N ALA A 41 11.03 3.05 1.77
CA ALA A 41 9.94 4.02 1.73
C ALA A 41 9.09 3.91 0.44
N GLY A 42 9.53 3.11 -0.53
CA GLY A 42 8.93 3.04 -1.86
C GLY A 42 7.68 2.14 -1.94
N PRO A 43 6.83 2.35 -2.96
CA PRO A 43 5.65 1.51 -3.20
C PRO A 43 5.99 0.05 -3.50
N GLN A 44 7.18 -0.21 -4.07
CA GLN A 44 7.63 -1.57 -4.36
C GLN A 44 7.89 -2.37 -3.09
N PHE A 45 8.48 -1.75 -2.06
CA PHE A 45 8.66 -2.38 -0.76
C PHE A 45 7.31 -2.68 -0.10
N LEU A 46 6.37 -1.73 -0.13
CA LEU A 46 5.02 -1.95 0.39
C LEU A 46 4.30 -3.11 -0.30
N HIS A 47 4.40 -3.20 -1.63
CA HIS A 47 3.84 -4.32 -2.37
C HIS A 47 4.51 -5.65 -1.98
N GLN A 48 5.85 -5.67 -1.86
CA GLN A 48 6.60 -6.84 -1.41
C GLN A 48 6.18 -7.27 0.00
N LEU A 49 6.06 -6.31 0.93
CA LEU A 49 5.61 -6.53 2.32
C LEU A 49 4.20 -7.12 2.36
N GLY A 50 3.26 -6.54 1.63
CA GLY A 50 1.88 -7.02 1.56
C GLY A 50 1.75 -8.41 0.90
N SER A 51 2.55 -8.68 -0.13
CA SER A 51 2.57 -9.98 -0.83
C SER A 51 3.38 -11.06 -0.13
N ALA A 52 4.10 -10.72 0.95
CA ALA A 52 4.91 -11.67 1.69
C ALA A 52 4.02 -12.74 2.33
N ARG A 53 4.39 -14.01 2.10
CA ARG A 53 3.73 -15.15 2.76
C ARG A 53 4.13 -15.19 4.22
N LEU A 54 3.14 -15.38 5.08
CA LEU A 54 3.37 -15.55 6.51
C LEU A 54 3.97 -16.94 6.75
N ALA A 55 4.87 -17.07 7.73
CA ALA A 55 5.59 -18.31 7.98
C ALA A 55 4.61 -19.48 8.16
N ASN A 56 4.86 -20.60 7.46
CA ASN A 56 3.99 -21.79 7.41
C ASN A 56 2.58 -21.59 6.82
N ARG A 57 2.22 -20.40 6.33
CA ARG A 57 0.90 -20.15 5.72
C ARG A 57 0.96 -19.93 4.21
N GLU A 58 -0.15 -20.27 3.56
CA GLU A 58 -0.41 -19.92 2.15
C GLU A 58 -0.84 -18.46 2.00
N GLU A 59 -1.31 -17.87 3.09
CA GLU A 59 -1.85 -16.53 3.13
C GLU A 59 -0.75 -15.48 3.10
N THR A 60 -1.00 -14.42 2.34
CA THR A 60 -0.16 -13.23 2.35
C THR A 60 -0.55 -12.31 3.49
N LEU A 61 0.35 -11.38 3.83
CA LEU A 61 0.06 -10.32 4.79
C LEU A 61 -1.18 -9.49 4.36
N ASN A 62 -1.37 -9.25 3.07
CA ASN A 62 -2.55 -8.56 2.55
C ASN A 62 -3.84 -9.39 2.68
N ASP A 63 -3.75 -10.72 2.60
CA ASP A 63 -4.91 -11.61 2.82
C ASP A 63 -5.35 -11.59 4.29
N LEU A 64 -4.37 -11.54 5.21
CA LEU A 64 -4.59 -11.37 6.64
C LEU A 64 -5.25 -10.01 6.95
N VAL A 65 -4.71 -8.92 6.41
CA VAL A 65 -5.27 -7.56 6.56
C VAL A 65 -6.70 -7.49 6.02
N SER A 66 -6.95 -8.12 4.87
CA SER A 66 -8.25 -8.17 4.20
C SER A 66 -9.27 -9.09 4.86
N GLY A 67 -8.87 -9.86 5.88
CA GLY A 67 -9.74 -10.83 6.55
C GLY A 67 -10.16 -12.00 5.65
N ARG A 68 -9.40 -12.31 4.60
CA ARG A 68 -9.64 -13.46 3.70
C ARG A 68 -9.02 -14.75 4.22
N THR A 69 -8.65 -14.80 5.49
CA THR A 69 -7.97 -15.94 6.07
C THR A 69 -8.92 -17.13 6.16
N ALA A 70 -8.51 -18.26 5.58
CA ALA A 70 -9.22 -19.52 5.75
C ALA A 70 -9.01 -19.97 7.19
N SER A 71 -10.05 -19.85 8.02
CA SER A 71 -10.06 -20.33 9.40
C SER A 71 -9.65 -21.81 9.46
N SER A 72 -8.39 -22.08 9.76
CA SER A 72 -7.92 -23.42 10.06
C SER A 72 -6.85 -23.38 11.15
N ALA A 73 -7.32 -23.55 12.38
CA ALA A 73 -6.72 -24.38 13.43
C ALA A 73 -5.19 -24.37 13.62
N GLU A 74 -4.52 -23.22 13.78
CA GLU A 74 -3.11 -23.20 14.19
C GLU A 74 -2.78 -22.04 15.15
N ASP A 75 -3.41 -22.04 16.32
CA ASP A 75 -3.23 -21.08 17.43
C ASP A 75 -1.74 -20.87 17.84
N ARG A 76 -0.89 -21.89 17.60
CA ARG A 76 0.56 -21.85 17.88
C ARG A 76 1.37 -21.10 16.80
N ASP A 77 0.91 -21.08 15.56
CA ASP A 77 1.60 -20.40 14.47
C ASP A 77 1.16 -18.93 14.36
N ASP A 78 -0.02 -18.57 14.88
CA ASP A 78 -0.45 -17.17 15.04
C ASP A 78 0.45 -16.40 16.03
N ALA A 79 0.83 -17.00 17.16
CA ALA A 79 1.74 -16.36 18.12
C ALA A 79 3.14 -16.08 17.53
N LYS A 80 3.68 -17.02 16.74
CA LYS A 80 4.98 -16.82 16.05
C LYS A 80 4.85 -15.77 14.94
N THR A 81 3.75 -15.80 14.20
CA THR A 81 3.49 -14.84 13.13
C THR A 81 3.34 -13.44 13.69
N MET A 82 2.62 -13.30 14.81
CA MET A 82 2.49 -12.03 15.53
C MET A 82 3.85 -11.52 16.02
N ALA A 83 4.69 -12.39 16.60
CA ALA A 83 6.04 -12.02 17.00
C ALA A 83 6.90 -11.53 15.82
N LEU A 84 6.80 -12.18 14.65
CA LEU A 84 7.51 -11.76 13.43
C LEU A 84 7.00 -10.41 12.91
N VAL A 85 5.69 -10.18 12.91
CA VAL A 85 5.09 -8.90 12.49
C VAL A 85 5.55 -7.76 13.42
N GLN A 86 5.58 -8.01 14.72
CA GLN A 86 6.09 -7.05 15.72
C GLN A 86 7.58 -6.78 15.55
N ASP A 87 8.40 -7.80 15.31
CA ASP A 87 9.85 -7.66 15.09
C ASP A 87 10.15 -6.81 13.85
N ILE A 88 9.41 -7.02 12.75
CA ILE A 88 9.53 -6.20 11.54
C ILE A 88 9.10 -4.76 11.82
N HIS A 89 8.00 -4.57 12.55
CA HIS A 89 7.50 -3.23 12.90
C HIS A 89 8.52 -2.46 13.75
N GLU A 90 9.06 -3.09 14.80
CA GLU A 90 10.07 -2.48 15.67
C GLU A 90 11.34 -2.13 14.87
N SER A 91 11.81 -3.06 14.04
CA SER A 91 12.98 -2.84 13.20
C SER A 91 12.79 -1.67 12.22
N LEU A 92 11.63 -1.56 11.54
CA LEU A 92 11.35 -0.42 10.65
C LEU A 92 11.24 0.90 11.41
N SER A 93 10.63 0.89 12.59
CA SER A 93 10.54 2.06 13.47
C SER A 93 11.92 2.56 13.89
N ASP A 94 12.83 1.63 14.20
CA ASP A 94 14.20 1.97 14.58
C ASP A 94 15.02 2.50 13.41
N VAL A 95 14.85 1.93 12.21
CA VAL A 95 15.46 2.46 10.98
C VAL A 95 15.01 3.90 10.72
N MET A 96 13.71 4.19 10.88
CA MET A 96 13.16 5.54 10.75
C MET A 96 13.77 6.50 11.78
N LYS A 97 13.84 6.11 13.06
CA LYS A 97 14.46 6.94 14.11
C LYS A 97 15.93 7.22 13.82
N SER A 98 16.68 6.20 13.40
CA SER A 98 18.10 6.34 13.04
C SER A 98 18.30 7.24 11.83
N ALA A 99 17.44 7.14 10.80
CA ALA A 99 17.46 8.04 9.65
C ALA A 99 17.21 9.50 10.05
N VAL A 100 16.24 9.75 10.94
CA VAL A 100 15.97 11.09 11.47
C VAL A 100 17.16 11.62 12.29
N ALA A 101 17.83 10.77 13.06
CA ALA A 101 19.01 11.15 13.85
C ALA A 101 20.19 11.62 12.98
N ILE A 102 20.32 11.11 11.76
CA ILE A 102 21.31 11.56 10.75
C ILE A 102 20.76 12.66 9.82
N GLY A 103 19.66 13.30 10.21
CA GLY A 103 19.07 14.46 9.51
C GLY A 103 18.38 14.10 8.20
N GLN A 104 17.97 12.84 8.01
CA GLN A 104 17.30 12.36 6.81
C GLN A 104 15.82 12.11 7.10
N ASP A 105 14.97 12.40 6.12
CA ASP A 105 13.54 12.09 6.18
C ASP A 105 13.28 10.78 5.44
N LEU A 106 12.79 9.77 6.16
CA LEU A 106 12.48 8.44 5.62
C LEU A 106 11.07 8.05 6.06
N ASP A 107 10.12 8.17 5.14
CA ASP A 107 8.72 7.84 5.41
C ASP A 107 8.45 6.34 5.17
N VAL A 108 8.35 5.58 6.27
CA VAL A 108 7.92 4.18 6.26
C VAL A 108 6.54 3.99 6.89
N SER A 109 5.79 5.07 7.09
CA SER A 109 4.53 5.07 7.87
C SER A 109 3.53 4.06 7.31
N ARG A 110 3.37 4.01 5.99
CA ARG A 110 2.47 3.05 5.32
C ARG A 110 2.81 1.58 5.60
N ALA A 111 4.10 1.28 5.77
CA ALA A 111 4.55 -0.08 6.05
C ALA A 111 4.23 -0.44 7.51
N LEU A 112 4.42 0.51 8.43
CA LEU A 112 4.04 0.37 9.83
C LEU A 112 2.53 0.19 9.98
N ASP A 113 1.72 1.04 9.34
CA ASP A 113 0.24 0.95 9.38
C ASP A 113 -0.26 -0.43 8.94
N LEU A 114 0.31 -0.97 7.86
CA LEU A 114 -0.03 -2.29 7.34
C LEU A 114 0.34 -3.41 8.33
N LEU A 115 1.48 -3.28 9.04
CA LEU A 115 1.91 -4.22 10.07
C LEU A 115 1.03 -4.11 11.33
N ASP A 116 0.60 -2.92 11.72
CA ASP A 116 -0.30 -2.69 12.84
C ASP A 116 -1.68 -3.30 12.61
N VAL A 117 -2.21 -3.14 11.40
CA VAL A 117 -3.48 -3.78 11.02
C VAL A 117 -3.32 -5.31 11.03
N ALA A 118 -2.22 -5.85 10.50
CA ALA A 118 -1.94 -7.28 10.51
C ALA A 118 -1.82 -7.83 11.95
N ALA A 119 -1.10 -7.15 12.84
CA ALA A 119 -0.96 -7.52 14.25
C ALA A 119 -2.32 -7.50 14.97
N SER A 120 -3.12 -6.47 14.71
CA SER A 120 -4.48 -6.35 15.26
C SER A 120 -5.38 -7.49 14.83
N ARG A 121 -5.27 -7.97 13.57
CA ARG A 121 -6.04 -9.12 13.06
C ARG A 121 -5.62 -10.41 13.73
N LEU A 122 -4.32 -10.66 13.88
CA LEU A 122 -3.79 -11.84 14.58
C LEU A 122 -4.23 -11.90 16.05
N ALA A 123 -4.25 -10.76 16.73
CA ALA A 123 -4.71 -10.66 18.12
C ALA A 123 -6.22 -10.98 18.27
N GLN A 124 -7.04 -10.67 17.26
CA GLN A 124 -8.47 -10.96 17.26
C GLN A 124 -8.77 -12.45 17.02
N THR A 125 -7.88 -13.18 16.34
CA THR A 125 -8.04 -14.63 16.07
C THR A 125 -7.80 -15.49 17.31
N GLY A 126 -6.98 -15.04 18.26
CA GLY A 126 -6.65 -15.75 19.51
C GLY A 126 -7.59 -15.46 20.70
N ALA A 127 -8.58 -14.58 20.54
CA ALA A 127 -9.58 -14.36 21.60
C ALA A 127 -10.68 -15.44 21.49
N PRO A 128 -11.00 -16.18 22.57
CA PRO A 128 -12.17 -17.04 22.55
C PRO A 128 -13.38 -16.14 22.32
N ALA A 129 -14.18 -16.47 21.30
CA ALA A 129 -15.40 -15.76 20.95
C ALA A 129 -16.35 -15.70 22.16
N ALA A 130 -16.22 -14.64 22.96
CA ALA A 130 -17.24 -14.21 23.88
C ALA A 130 -18.20 -13.32 23.08
N ASN A 131 -19.19 -13.97 22.48
CA ASN A 131 -20.43 -13.30 22.11
C ASN A 131 -20.93 -12.49 23.31
N PRO A 132 -21.29 -11.21 23.15
CA PRO A 132 -22.41 -10.67 23.87
C PRO A 132 -23.58 -10.68 22.91
N ALA A 133 -24.51 -11.61 23.16
CA ALA A 133 -25.89 -11.32 22.87
C ALA A 133 -26.25 -10.02 23.61
N HIS A 134 -26.72 -9.01 22.87
CA HIS A 134 -27.57 -7.98 23.44
C HIS A 134 -28.86 -7.89 22.63
N GLU A 135 -29.85 -8.55 23.22
CA GLU A 135 -31.28 -8.27 23.25
C GLU A 135 -31.86 -7.34 22.18
N SER A 136 -32.66 -8.00 21.35
CA SER A 136 -33.97 -7.56 20.86
C SER A 136 -34.69 -6.59 21.80
N ILE A 137 -34.89 -5.35 21.33
CA ILE A 137 -36.06 -4.55 21.68
C ILE A 137 -36.84 -4.32 20.39
N ALA A 138 -38.06 -4.85 20.36
CA ALA A 138 -39.02 -4.72 19.28
C ALA A 138 -39.71 -3.35 19.29
N GLN A 139 -39.94 -2.77 18.09
CA GLN A 139 -41.20 -2.18 17.57
C GLN A 139 -40.92 -1.15 16.43
N PRO A 140 -41.89 -0.82 15.56
CA PRO A 140 -42.70 -1.66 14.70
C PRO A 140 -42.53 -1.30 13.20
N ARG A 141 -43.10 -2.16 12.36
CA ARG A 141 -42.99 -2.24 10.90
C ARG A 141 -43.81 -1.19 10.13
N ALA A 142 -43.20 -0.54 9.13
CA ALA A 142 -43.71 -0.07 7.82
C ALA A 142 -42.60 0.88 7.25
N ASP A 143 -42.10 0.82 6.03
CA ASP A 143 -42.74 0.62 4.73
C ASP A 143 -41.65 0.37 3.65
N ALA A 144 -42.02 -0.37 2.58
CA ALA A 144 -41.35 -0.56 1.28
C ALA A 144 -39.85 -0.94 1.16
N PRO A 145 -39.49 -2.03 0.43
CA PRO A 145 -38.12 -2.28 -0.01
C PRO A 145 -37.71 -1.25 -1.08
N GLN A 146 -36.83 -0.32 -0.72
CA GLN A 146 -36.04 0.36 -1.74
C GLN A 146 -34.92 -0.57 -2.19
N PRO A 147 -34.69 -0.74 -3.51
CA PRO A 147 -33.56 -1.50 -3.99
C PRO A 147 -32.29 -0.75 -3.59
N GLU A 148 -31.59 -1.23 -2.57
CA GLU A 148 -30.20 -0.89 -2.37
C GLU A 148 -29.47 -1.16 -3.71
N PRO A 149 -28.70 -0.21 -4.24
CA PRO A 149 -27.93 -0.48 -5.44
C PRO A 149 -26.96 -1.59 -5.07
N ALA A 150 -27.21 -2.78 -5.61
CA ALA A 150 -26.33 -3.92 -5.48
C ALA A 150 -24.90 -3.45 -5.69
N CYS A 151 -24.09 -3.48 -4.62
CA CYS A 151 -22.64 -3.42 -4.75
C CYS A 151 -22.28 -4.51 -5.76
N PRO A 152 -21.85 -4.18 -7.00
CA PRO A 152 -21.48 -5.20 -7.94
C PRO A 152 -20.12 -5.71 -7.46
N GLY A 153 -20.12 -6.71 -6.59
CA GLY A 153 -18.96 -7.55 -6.29
C GLY A 153 -18.60 -8.45 -7.49
N GLY A 154 -18.81 -7.95 -8.70
CA GLY A 154 -18.51 -8.62 -9.97
C GLY A 154 -17.41 -7.86 -10.70
N ALA A 155 -16.70 -8.57 -11.59
CA ALA A 155 -15.70 -7.96 -12.45
C ALA A 155 -16.28 -6.77 -13.22
N LEU A 156 -15.53 -5.66 -13.30
CA LEU A 156 -15.87 -4.48 -14.09
C LEU A 156 -15.78 -4.85 -15.57
N LYS A 157 -16.90 -4.76 -16.30
CA LYS A 157 -17.02 -5.19 -17.70
C LYS A 157 -17.01 -4.02 -18.68
N THR A 158 -17.33 -2.82 -18.24
CA THR A 158 -17.49 -1.65 -19.12
C THR A 158 -16.75 -0.42 -18.58
N ARG A 159 -16.28 0.46 -19.47
CA ARG A 159 -15.64 1.74 -19.09
C ARG A 159 -16.56 2.59 -18.21
N ARG A 160 -17.87 2.52 -18.42
CA ARG A 160 -18.90 3.17 -17.59
C ARG A 160 -18.91 2.63 -16.16
N GLU A 161 -18.80 1.31 -15.98
CA GLU A 161 -18.69 0.69 -14.65
C GLU A 161 -17.41 1.11 -13.93
N VAL A 162 -16.29 1.22 -14.65
CA VAL A 162 -15.03 1.74 -14.10
C VAL A 162 -15.20 3.20 -13.63
N GLY A 163 -15.84 4.05 -14.44
CA GLY A 163 -16.12 5.44 -14.08
C GLY A 163 -16.96 5.56 -12.81
N ALA A 164 -18.03 4.76 -12.70
CA ALA A 164 -18.88 4.73 -11.51
C ALA A 164 -18.16 4.16 -10.27
N ALA A 165 -17.21 3.24 -10.45
CA ALA A 165 -16.39 2.73 -9.36
C ALA A 165 -15.41 3.80 -8.85
N LEU A 166 -14.73 4.51 -9.76
CA LEU A 166 -13.83 5.61 -9.39
C LEU A 166 -14.56 6.72 -8.65
N GLU A 167 -15.77 7.07 -9.05
CA GLU A 167 -16.58 8.08 -8.36
C GLU A 167 -16.88 7.70 -6.91
N ARG A 168 -17.25 6.44 -6.65
CA ARG A 168 -17.44 5.93 -5.28
C ARG A 168 -16.16 5.96 -4.45
N ILE A 169 -15.02 5.65 -5.07
CA ILE A 169 -13.70 5.70 -4.40
C ILE A 169 -13.33 7.15 -4.05
N VAL A 170 -13.53 8.09 -4.98
CA VAL A 170 -13.30 9.53 -4.72
C VAL A 170 -14.17 10.02 -3.56
N GLU A 171 -15.44 9.62 -3.52
CA GLU A 171 -16.36 10.01 -2.45
C GLU A 171 -15.94 9.44 -1.09
N TYR A 172 -15.48 8.18 -1.05
CA TYR A 172 -14.91 7.60 0.16
C TYR A 172 -13.77 8.46 0.73
N PHE A 173 -12.79 8.83 -0.09
CA PHE A 173 -11.68 9.66 0.38
C PHE A 173 -12.13 11.05 0.80
N ARG A 174 -13.12 11.65 0.12
CA ARG A 174 -13.66 12.97 0.53
C ARG A 174 -14.30 12.93 1.92
N VAL A 175 -15.00 11.85 2.25
CA VAL A 175 -15.73 11.72 3.52
C VAL A 175 -14.81 11.26 4.64
N HIS A 176 -13.94 10.28 4.39
CA HIS A 176 -13.16 9.61 5.42
C HIS A 176 -11.73 10.14 5.56
N GLU A 177 -11.15 10.68 4.48
CA GLU A 177 -9.74 11.10 4.45
C GLU A 177 -9.54 12.38 3.62
N PRO A 178 -10.12 13.53 4.03
CA PRO A 178 -10.17 14.75 3.22
C PRO A 178 -8.81 15.35 2.87
N SER A 179 -7.77 15.05 3.66
CA SER A 179 -6.38 15.48 3.40
C SER A 179 -5.60 14.52 2.50
N HIS A 180 -6.18 13.37 2.12
CA HIS A 180 -5.52 12.39 1.29
C HIS A 180 -5.40 12.92 -0.17
N PRO A 181 -4.26 12.74 -0.86
CA PRO A 181 -4.06 13.30 -2.20
C PRO A 181 -4.77 12.50 -3.32
N ALA A 182 -5.22 11.28 -3.05
CA ALA A 182 -5.82 10.39 -4.06
C ALA A 182 -7.02 10.98 -4.83
N PRO A 183 -7.98 11.71 -4.23
CA PRO A 183 -9.09 12.31 -4.95
C PRO A 183 -8.65 13.12 -6.18
N ILE A 184 -7.58 13.90 -6.06
CA ILE A 184 -7.07 14.75 -7.14
C ILE A 184 -6.64 13.88 -8.33
N PHE A 185 -5.90 12.80 -8.07
CA PHE A 185 -5.40 11.91 -9.10
C PHE A 185 -6.51 11.05 -9.71
N LEU A 186 -7.43 10.54 -8.88
CA LEU A 186 -8.53 9.70 -9.33
C LEU A 186 -9.53 10.49 -10.19
N SER A 187 -9.83 11.75 -9.84
CA SER A 187 -10.63 12.64 -10.70
C SER A 187 -9.96 12.91 -12.04
N ARG A 188 -8.63 13.05 -12.07
CA ARG A 188 -7.88 13.18 -13.34
C ARG A 188 -8.01 11.93 -14.20
N ILE A 189 -7.79 10.76 -13.61
CA ILE A 189 -7.95 9.45 -14.28
C ILE A 189 -9.38 9.27 -14.80
N GLN A 190 -10.39 9.68 -14.02
CA GLN A 190 -11.79 9.60 -14.42
C GLN A 190 -12.08 10.44 -15.67
N ARG A 191 -11.51 11.64 -15.78
CA ARG A 191 -11.66 12.49 -16.97
C ARG A 191 -11.02 11.88 -18.22
N MET A 192 -9.98 11.07 -18.03
CA MET A 192 -9.29 10.35 -19.09
C MET A 192 -10.02 9.06 -19.52
N LEU A 193 -11.05 8.61 -18.78
CA LEU A 193 -11.92 7.48 -19.16
C LEU A 193 -12.88 7.89 -20.29
N GLY A 194 -12.34 8.12 -21.48
CA GLY A 194 -13.11 8.64 -22.60
C GLY A 194 -12.19 8.97 -23.75
N SER A 195 -11.10 9.64 -23.41
CA SER A 195 -10.08 10.10 -24.33
C SER A 195 -9.31 8.98 -25.02
N GLY A 196 -8.97 9.22 -26.29
CA GLY A 196 -8.02 8.39 -27.01
C GLY A 196 -6.64 8.50 -26.38
N PHE A 197 -5.80 7.48 -26.58
CA PHE A 197 -4.42 7.45 -26.08
C PHE A 197 -3.63 8.73 -26.45
N GLU A 198 -3.87 9.29 -27.64
CA GLU A 198 -3.20 10.52 -28.09
C GLU A 198 -3.59 11.77 -27.28
N GLU A 199 -4.87 11.92 -26.92
CA GLU A 199 -5.35 13.02 -26.08
C GLU A 199 -4.80 12.91 -24.65
N VAL A 200 -4.73 11.69 -24.12
CA VAL A 200 -4.12 11.37 -22.83
C VAL A 200 -2.63 11.69 -22.83
N MET A 201 -1.90 11.33 -23.88
CA MET A 201 -0.46 11.60 -24.00
C MET A 201 -0.18 13.11 -24.10
N ALA A 202 -1.01 13.87 -24.83
CA ALA A 202 -0.90 15.31 -24.92
C ALA A 202 -1.17 16.02 -23.58
N GLU A 203 -2.07 15.48 -22.74
CA GLU A 203 -2.37 16.02 -21.41
C GLU A 203 -1.29 15.68 -20.36
N LEU A 204 -0.69 14.50 -20.44
CA LEU A 204 0.34 14.05 -19.50
C LEU A 204 1.72 14.62 -19.81
N TYR A 205 2.02 14.87 -21.08
CA TYR A 205 3.32 15.32 -21.55
C TYR A 205 3.13 16.33 -22.69
N PRO A 206 3.11 17.64 -22.41
CA PRO A 206 3.01 18.64 -23.48
C PRO A 206 4.14 18.54 -24.53
N GLU A 207 5.31 18.00 -24.14
CA GLU A 207 6.46 17.74 -25.03
C GLU A 207 6.39 16.38 -25.78
N ALA A 208 5.44 15.49 -25.47
CA ALA A 208 5.36 14.15 -26.08
C ALA A 208 4.75 14.15 -27.50
N ALA A 209 4.19 15.27 -27.97
CA ALA A 209 3.72 15.40 -29.34
C ALA A 209 4.85 15.10 -30.35
N SER A 210 6.08 15.49 -30.03
CA SER A 210 7.29 15.17 -30.81
C SER A 210 7.58 13.67 -30.86
N LEU A 211 7.36 12.95 -29.76
CA LEU A 211 7.64 11.52 -29.64
C LEU A 211 6.60 10.67 -30.39
N VAL A 212 5.32 11.06 -30.31
CA VAL A 212 4.23 10.41 -31.06
C VAL A 212 4.37 10.66 -32.57
N ALA A 213 4.78 11.86 -32.98
CA ALA A 213 5.08 12.16 -34.39
C ALA A 213 6.28 11.35 -34.93
N GLN A 214 7.26 11.01 -34.09
CA GLN A 214 8.37 10.13 -34.46
C GLN A 214 7.94 8.67 -34.61
N LEU A 215 7.01 8.20 -33.78
CA LEU A 215 6.45 6.84 -33.85
C LEU A 215 5.50 6.64 -35.04
N ASN A 216 4.77 7.67 -35.46
CA ASN A 216 3.88 7.63 -36.61
C ASN A 216 4.59 7.80 -37.97
N ARG A 217 5.93 7.95 -37.99
CA ARG A 217 6.67 7.96 -39.26
C ARG A 217 6.73 6.52 -39.79
N PRO A 218 6.06 6.17 -40.91
CA PRO A 218 6.25 4.85 -41.49
C PRO A 218 7.73 4.69 -41.86
N GLN A 219 8.31 3.54 -41.52
CA GLN A 219 9.64 3.11 -41.96
C GLN A 219 9.61 2.94 -43.49
N SER A 220 9.67 4.06 -44.21
CA SER A 220 9.74 4.08 -45.66
C SER A 220 11.16 3.72 -46.09
N SER A 221 11.32 2.42 -46.37
CA SER A 221 12.11 1.83 -47.45
C SER A 221 13.57 2.29 -47.59
N ILE A 222 14.52 1.41 -47.29
CA ILE A 222 15.82 1.42 -47.96
C ILE A 222 15.99 0.08 -48.67
N LYS A 223 16.12 0.23 -49.99
CA LYS A 223 16.30 -0.76 -51.04
C LYS A 223 17.78 -1.10 -51.18
#